data_AF-A0A3B8SN38-F1
#
_entry.id   AF-A0A3B8SN38-F1
#
_cell.length_a   1.000
_cell.length_b   1.000
_cell.length_c   1.000
_cell.angle_alpha   90.00
_cell.angle_beta   90.00
_cell.angle_gamma   90.00
#
_symmetry.space_group_name_H-M   'P 1'
#
loop_
_entity.id
_entity.type
_entity.pdbx_description
1 polymer ?
#
loop_
_entity_poly.entity_id
_entity_poly.type
_entity_poly.pdbx_seq_one_letter_code
_entity_poly.pdbx_strand_id
1 'polypeptide(L)'
;MKIHVVRAQSFVLLKGYDKMASKNVNKKRKNRMTKRGEMFLYFTLFLILLAIPISSVYTKSILSKSNIIVEDLRNDIEEQEKTNESLKMEISELASLDTIQAVATEQGLTYQNTNIKVVTNE
;
A
#
# COMPACT_ATOMS: atom_id res chain seq x y z
N MET A 1 -17.83 34.44 -87.34
CA MET A 1 -16.97 34.54 -86.13
C MET A 1 -17.75 34.46 -84.80
N LYS A 2 -18.96 35.03 -84.68
CA LYS A 2 -19.72 35.10 -83.40
C LYS A 2 -20.18 33.75 -82.82
N ILE A 3 -20.48 32.75 -83.65
CA ILE A 3 -21.00 31.43 -83.21
C ILE A 3 -19.97 30.64 -82.38
N HIS A 4 -18.69 30.71 -82.75
CA HIS A 4 -17.62 29.99 -82.02
C HIS A 4 -17.36 30.60 -80.64
N VAL A 5 -17.50 31.92 -80.50
CA VAL A 5 -17.31 32.64 -79.24
C VAL A 5 -18.41 32.28 -78.23
N VAL A 6 -19.66 32.18 -78.69
CA VAL A 6 -20.80 31.80 -77.83
C VAL A 6 -20.67 30.35 -77.36
N ARG A 7 -20.28 29.42 -78.24
CA ARG A 7 -20.02 28.03 -77.84
C ARG A 7 -18.89 27.91 -76.81
N ALA A 8 -17.83 28.70 -76.96
CA ALA A 8 -16.73 28.70 -76.01
C ALA A 8 -17.17 29.22 -74.62
N GLN A 9 -17.98 30.29 -74.57
CA GLN A 9 -18.50 30.82 -73.30
C GLN A 9 -19.45 29.83 -72.60
N SER A 10 -20.38 29.22 -73.34
CA SER A 10 -21.29 28.20 -72.78
C SER A 10 -20.53 26.99 -72.23
N PHE A 11 -19.46 26.56 -72.89
CA PHE A 11 -18.61 25.45 -72.43
C PHE A 11 -17.83 25.79 -71.15
N VAL A 12 -17.31 27.02 -71.04
CA VAL A 12 -16.61 27.50 -69.85
C VAL A 12 -17.55 27.57 -68.65
N LEU A 13 -18.80 28.03 -68.84
CA LEU A 13 -19.80 28.07 -67.79
C LEU A 13 -20.20 26.67 -67.29
N LEU A 14 -20.37 25.71 -68.20
CA LEU A 14 -20.68 24.32 -67.84
C LEU A 14 -19.56 23.69 -66.99
N LYS A 15 -18.30 23.89 -67.41
CA LYS A 15 -17.13 23.38 -66.68
C LYS A 15 -16.97 24.02 -65.30
N GLY A 16 -17.39 25.28 -65.15
CA GLY A 16 -17.45 25.99 -63.87
C GLY A 16 -18.52 25.41 -62.93
N TYR A 17 -19.71 25.10 -63.47
CA TYR A 17 -20.81 24.49 -62.73
C TYR A 17 -20.44 23.09 -62.20
N ASP A 18 -19.83 22.24 -63.03
CA ASP A 18 -19.37 20.90 -62.62
C ASP A 18 -18.34 20.95 -61.50
N LYS A 19 -17.46 21.96 -61.51
CA LYS A 19 -16.48 22.20 -60.44
C LYS A 19 -17.16 22.59 -59.12
N MET A 20 -18.23 23.38 -59.16
CA MET A 20 -19.01 23.76 -57.97
C MET A 20 -19.86 22.61 -57.44
N ALA A 21 -20.45 21.79 -58.32
CA ALA A 21 -21.20 20.60 -57.96
C ALA A 21 -20.29 19.52 -57.34
N SER A 22 -19.11 19.28 -57.92
CA SER A 22 -18.12 18.31 -57.40
C SER A 22 -17.54 18.73 -56.04
N LYS A 23 -17.40 20.05 -55.79
CA LYS A 23 -16.89 20.59 -54.52
C LYS A 23 -17.81 20.29 -53.32
N ASN A 24 -19.11 20.05 -53.54
CA ASN A 24 -20.07 19.77 -52.47
C ASN A 24 -20.29 18.27 -52.16
N VAL A 25 -19.79 17.35 -52.99
CA VAL A 25 -20.02 15.91 -52.79
C VAL A 25 -19.04 15.28 -51.79
N ASN A 26 -17.94 15.95 -51.44
CA ASN A 26 -16.87 15.40 -50.60
C ASN A 26 -16.77 15.98 -49.18
N LYS A 27 -17.87 16.43 -48.57
CA LYS A 27 -17.90 16.86 -47.15
C LYS A 27 -18.62 15.85 -46.24
N LYS A 28 -18.37 14.55 -46.41
CA LYS A 28 -18.88 13.49 -45.50
C LYS A 28 -17.86 12.38 -45.21
N ARG A 29 -16.60 12.74 -44.95
CA ARG A 29 -15.60 11.78 -44.45
C ARG A 29 -14.91 12.30 -43.19
N LYS A 30 -15.64 12.38 -42.08
CA LYS A 30 -15.02 12.56 -40.76
C LYS A 30 -15.85 11.87 -39.67
N ASN A 31 -15.75 10.54 -39.58
CA ASN A 31 -16.20 9.83 -38.36
C ASN A 31 -15.60 8.42 -38.14
N ARG A 32 -14.45 8.08 -38.74
CA ARG A 32 -13.83 6.76 -38.49
C ARG A 32 -12.84 6.74 -37.31
N MET A 33 -12.35 7.91 -36.87
CA MET A 33 -11.43 7.99 -35.71
C MET A 33 -12.15 7.97 -34.36
N THR A 34 -13.41 8.39 -34.30
CA THR A 34 -14.23 8.40 -33.06
C THR A 34 -14.57 7.00 -32.57
N LYS A 35 -14.88 6.07 -33.50
CA LYS A 35 -15.22 4.67 -33.16
C LYS A 35 -14.10 3.88 -32.47
N ARG A 36 -12.83 4.22 -32.72
CA ARG A 36 -11.67 3.57 -32.05
C ARG A 36 -11.52 4.07 -30.60
N GLY A 37 -11.78 5.35 -30.36
CA GLY A 37 -11.75 5.94 -29.02
C GLY A 37 -12.88 5.43 -28.13
N GLU A 38 -14.07 5.22 -28.69
CA GLU A 38 -15.23 4.66 -27.97
C GLU A 38 -14.93 3.25 -27.42
N MET A 39 -14.35 2.35 -28.22
CA MET A 39 -13.96 1.01 -27.74
C MET A 39 -12.86 1.06 -26.68
N PHE A 40 -11.90 1.99 -26.79
CA PHE A 40 -10.88 2.18 -25.76
C PHE A 40 -11.50 2.66 -24.45
N LEU A 41 -12.47 3.58 -24.50
CA LEU A 41 -13.21 4.05 -23.33
C LEU A 41 -13.93 2.90 -22.62
N TYR A 42 -14.68 2.06 -23.35
CA TYR A 42 -15.34 0.89 -22.75
C TYR A 42 -14.35 -0.11 -22.17
N PHE A 43 -13.21 -0.34 -22.83
CA PHE A 43 -12.15 -1.21 -22.30
C PHE A 43 -11.55 -0.66 -21.01
N THR A 44 -11.23 0.64 -20.95
CA THR A 44 -10.70 1.27 -19.73
C THR A 44 -11.72 1.26 -18.59
N LEU A 45 -13.00 1.47 -18.90
CA LEU A 45 -14.09 1.39 -17.91
C LEU A 45 -14.21 -0.02 -17.33
N PHE A 46 -14.15 -1.04 -18.19
CA PHE A 46 -14.15 -2.44 -17.77
C PHE A 46 -12.92 -2.78 -16.91
N LEU A 47 -11.74 -2.27 -17.27
CA LEU A 47 -10.51 -2.47 -16.51
C LEU A 47 -10.59 -1.84 -15.12
N ILE A 48 -11.14 -0.63 -15.00
CA ILE A 48 -11.36 0.03 -13.70
C ILE A 48 -12.36 -0.77 -12.84
N LEU A 49 -13.44 -1.26 -13.44
CA LEU A 49 -14.42 -2.11 -12.76
C LEU A 49 -13.78 -3.38 -12.17
N LEU A 50 -12.84 -3.99 -12.89
CA LEU A 50 -12.08 -5.15 -12.39
C LEU A 50 -10.98 -4.77 -11.40
N ALA A 51 -10.37 -3.58 -11.53
CA ALA A 51 -9.30 -3.13 -10.65
C ALA A 51 -9.78 -2.87 -9.22
N ILE A 52 -11.02 -2.42 -9.03
CA ILE A 52 -11.61 -2.11 -7.71
C ILE A 52 -11.58 -3.33 -6.76
N PRO A 53 -12.16 -4.51 -7.10
CA PRO A 53 -12.12 -5.65 -6.20
C PRO A 53 -10.71 -6.20 -5.98
N ILE A 54 -9.86 -6.19 -7.01
CA ILE A 54 -8.46 -6.65 -6.93
C ILE A 54 -7.67 -5.79 -5.92
N SER A 55 -7.78 -4.47 -6.04
CA SER A 55 -7.12 -3.51 -5.13
C SER A 55 -7.66 -3.61 -3.70
N SER A 56 -8.97 -3.83 -3.53
CA SER A 56 -9.60 -4.00 -2.22
C SER A 56 -9.07 -5.23 -1.48
N VAL A 57 -8.97 -6.39 -2.15
CA VAL A 57 -8.41 -7.62 -1.56
C VAL A 57 -6.92 -7.44 -1.23
N TYR A 58 -6.15 -6.84 -2.13
CA TYR A 58 -4.73 -6.57 -1.91
C TYR A 58 -4.53 -5.68 -0.67
N THR A 59 -5.29 -4.60 -0.56
CA THR A 59 -5.22 -3.67 0.58
C THR A 59 -5.61 -4.34 1.89
N LYS A 60 -6.69 -5.15 1.89
CA LYS A 60 -7.11 -5.94 3.06
C LYS A 60 -6.04 -6.94 3.50
N SER A 61 -5.33 -7.56 2.55
CA SER A 61 -4.26 -8.52 2.85
C SER A 61 -3.06 -7.85 3.54
N ILE A 62 -2.70 -6.64 3.11
CA ILE A 62 -1.62 -5.85 3.73
C ILE A 62 -2.04 -5.38 5.12
N LEU A 63 -3.27 -4.90 5.27
CA LEU A 63 -3.80 -4.46 6.56
C LEU A 63 -3.79 -5.60 7.59
N SER A 64 -4.21 -6.81 7.18
CA SER A 64 -4.18 -8.00 8.05
C SER A 64 -2.76 -8.38 8.45
N LYS A 65 -1.80 -8.31 7.52
CA LYS A 65 -0.38 -8.57 7.83
C LYS A 65 0.17 -7.52 8.80
N SER A 66 -0.20 -6.25 8.63
CA SER A 66 0.21 -5.18 9.53
C SER A 66 -0.29 -5.41 10.95
N ASN A 67 -1.54 -5.86 11.14
CA ASN A 67 -2.06 -6.18 12.46
C ASN A 67 -1.30 -7.35 13.11
N ILE A 68 -0.99 -8.39 12.35
CA ILE A 68 -0.22 -9.54 12.85
C ILE A 68 1.18 -9.09 13.28
N ILE A 69 1.88 -8.33 12.44
CA ILE A 69 3.23 -7.84 12.74
C ILE A 69 3.23 -6.94 13.99
N VAL A 70 2.21 -6.08 14.15
CA VAL A 70 2.10 -5.23 15.35
C VAL A 70 1.86 -6.08 16.61
N GLU A 71 1.07 -7.14 16.50
CA GLU A 71 0.80 -8.04 17.63
C GLU A 71 2.04 -8.86 18.00
N ASP A 72 2.74 -9.42 17.01
CA ASP A 72 4.00 -10.15 17.23
C ASP A 72 5.04 -9.25 17.91
N LEU A 73 5.19 -8.01 17.42
CA LEU A 73 6.12 -7.06 18.03
C LEU A 73 5.74 -6.68 19.46
N ARG A 74 4.43 -6.61 19.78
CA ARG A 74 3.97 -6.38 21.15
C ARG A 74 4.31 -7.56 22.07
N ASN A 75 4.10 -8.78 21.59
CA ASN A 75 4.44 -9.99 22.34
C ASN A 75 5.94 -10.06 22.63
N ASP A 76 6.79 -9.74 21.64
CA ASP A 76 8.24 -9.69 21.81
C ASP A 76 8.66 -8.65 22.88
N ILE A 77 8.02 -7.47 22.87
CA ILE A 77 8.25 -6.43 23.88
C ILE A 77 7.81 -6.90 25.27
N GLU A 78 6.65 -7.55 25.38
CA GLU A 78 6.14 -8.06 26.66
C GLU A 78 7.04 -9.14 27.25
N GLU A 79 7.59 -10.03 26.42
CA GLU A 79 8.54 -11.06 26.85
C GLU A 79 9.86 -10.43 27.35
N GLN A 80 10.35 -9.41 26.64
CA GLN A 80 11.53 -8.66 27.07
C GLN A 80 11.27 -7.90 28.38
N GLU A 81 10.10 -7.30 28.55
CA GLU A 81 9.72 -6.59 29.77
C GLU A 81 9.67 -7.55 30.97
N LYS A 82 9.05 -8.73 30.82
CA LYS A 82 9.05 -9.77 31.87
C LYS A 82 10.45 -10.24 32.23
N THR A 83 11.31 -10.42 31.23
CA THR A 83 12.72 -10.79 31.46
C THR A 83 13.43 -9.69 32.24
N ASN A 84 13.23 -8.43 31.86
CA ASN A 84 13.81 -7.27 32.56
C ASN A 84 13.29 -7.13 33.99
N GLU A 85 12.00 -7.36 34.23
CA GLU A 85 11.42 -7.37 35.58
C GLU A 85 12.00 -8.51 36.43
N SER A 86 12.13 -9.70 35.87
CA SER A 86 12.72 -10.86 36.56
C SER A 86 14.16 -10.59 36.98
N LEU A 87 14.98 -10.04 36.08
CA LEU A 87 16.36 -9.65 36.38
C LEU A 87 16.42 -8.55 37.45
N LYS A 88 15.51 -7.57 37.42
CA LYS A 88 15.43 -6.55 38.48
C LYS A 88 15.06 -7.16 39.83
N MET A 89 14.18 -8.16 39.86
CA MET A 89 13.81 -8.86 41.08
C MET A 89 15.01 -9.61 41.65
N GLU A 90 15.75 -10.35 40.82
CA GLU A 90 16.98 -11.04 41.23
C GLU A 90 18.02 -10.07 41.81
N ILE A 91 18.24 -8.92 41.17
CA ILE A 91 19.13 -7.87 41.70
C ILE A 91 18.65 -7.37 43.07
N SER A 92 17.34 -7.16 43.23
CA SER A 92 16.77 -6.69 44.51
C SER A 92 16.93 -7.74 45.61
N GLU A 93 16.77 -9.03 45.29
CA GLU A 93 17.00 -10.12 46.23
C GLU A 93 18.48 -10.19 46.64
N LEU A 94 19.40 -10.11 45.67
CA LEU A 94 20.85 -10.09 45.94
C LEU A 94 21.24 -8.90 46.84
N ALA A 95 20.74 -7.69 46.56
CA ALA A 95 21.01 -6.52 47.40
C ALA A 95 20.43 -6.68 48.82
N SER A 96 19.25 -7.31 48.93
CA SER A 96 18.65 -7.64 50.24
C SER A 96 19.52 -8.65 51.00
N LEU A 97 20.06 -9.68 50.33
CA LEU A 97 20.98 -10.64 50.93
C LEU A 97 22.27 -9.99 51.45
N ASP A 98 22.87 -9.10 50.66
CA ASP A 98 24.05 -8.33 51.08
C ASP A 98 23.75 -7.48 52.32
N THR A 99 22.56 -6.88 52.36
CA THR A 99 22.10 -6.08 53.50
C THR A 99 21.93 -6.95 54.75
N ILE A 100 21.33 -8.14 54.61
CA ILE A 100 21.17 -9.11 55.72
C ILE A 100 22.56 -9.54 56.23
N GLN A 101 23.50 -9.81 55.34
CA GLN A 101 24.85 -10.21 55.71
C GLN A 101 25.62 -9.09 56.44
N ALA A 102 25.45 -7.83 56.01
CA ALA A 102 26.02 -6.67 56.67
C ALA A 102 25.50 -6.50 58.11
N VAL A 103 24.18 -6.54 58.30
CA VAL A 103 23.55 -6.43 59.64
C VAL A 103 23.96 -7.60 60.53
N ALA A 104 23.98 -8.83 60.01
CA ALA A 104 24.42 -10.00 60.78
C ALA A 104 25.87 -9.83 61.27
N THR A 105 26.76 -9.36 60.41
CA THR A 105 28.16 -9.13 60.75
C THR A 105 28.32 -8.01 61.78
N GLU A 106 27.53 -6.92 61.67
CA GLU A 106 27.50 -5.84 62.66
C GLU A 106 27.05 -6.33 64.04
N GLN A 107 26.10 -7.27 64.09
CA GLN A 107 25.64 -7.92 65.32
C GLN A 107 26.60 -9.03 65.81
N GLY A 108 27.78 -9.17 65.21
CA GLY A 108 28.80 -10.16 65.58
C GLY A 108 28.49 -11.59 65.12
N LEU A 109 27.49 -11.79 64.26
CA LEU A 109 27.15 -13.08 63.68
C LEU A 109 27.96 -13.30 62.40
N THR A 110 28.78 -14.34 62.40
CA THR A 110 29.61 -14.70 61.24
C THR A 110 28.98 -15.83 60.46
N TYR A 111 28.98 -15.74 59.13
CA TYR A 111 28.51 -16.83 58.28
C TYR A 111 29.47 -18.03 58.37
N GLN A 112 29.01 -19.17 58.91
CA GLN A 112 29.80 -20.40 59.05
C GLN A 112 29.18 -21.52 58.21
N ASN A 113 29.83 -21.88 57.10
CA ASN A 113 29.32 -22.84 56.11
C ASN A 113 29.47 -24.33 56.55
N THR A 114 30.23 -24.59 57.61
CA THR A 114 30.59 -25.96 58.05
C THR A 114 29.59 -26.61 59.02
N ASN A 115 28.61 -25.88 59.58
CA ASN A 115 27.65 -26.41 60.55
C ASN A 115 26.23 -25.86 60.32
N ILE A 116 25.58 -26.27 59.23
CA ILE A 116 24.19 -25.90 58.94
C ILE A 116 23.26 -26.90 59.64
N LYS A 117 22.44 -26.44 60.59
CA LYS A 117 21.38 -27.22 61.22
C LYS A 117 20.03 -26.75 60.67
N VAL A 118 19.42 -27.54 59.79
CA VAL A 118 18.09 -27.22 59.25
C VAL A 118 17.06 -27.48 60.35
N VAL A 119 16.35 -26.42 60.76
CA VAL A 119 15.25 -26.53 61.72
C VAL A 119 13.96 -26.31 60.94
N THR A 120 13.32 -27.40 60.53
CA THR A 120 11.93 -27.39 60.07
C THR A 120 11.02 -27.41 61.29
N ASN A 121 10.20 -26.37 61.46
CA ASN A 121 9.11 -26.40 62.42
C ASN A 121 7.95 -27.20 61.81
N GLU A 122 7.56 -28.28 62.49
CA GLU A 122 6.30 -29.01 62.23
C GLU A 122 5.08 -28.18 62.64
#